data_AF-A0A2P6PYX7-F1
#
_entry.id   AF-A0A2P6PYX7-F1
#
_cell.length_a   1.000
_cell.length_b   1.000
_cell.length_c   1.000
_cell.angle_alpha   90.00
_cell.angle_beta   90.00
_cell.angle_gamma   90.00
#
_symmetry.space_group_name_H-M   'P 1'
#
loop_
_entity.id
_entity.type
_entity.pdbx_description
1 polymer ?
#
loop_
_entity_poly.entity_id
_entity_poly.type
_entity_poly.pdbx_seq_one_letter_code
_entity_poly.pdbx_strand_id
1 'polypeptide(L)'
;MDVDPSNYNQLAINENDTHSVVLSYLVHNCYIETVESFVASTGMKQPADCIDDMEKRKRIYHCAVEGNALKAIELTEQLANDLLEKNKDLHFDLLSLHFVELVCSRKCTEALEFAQTNLTPFGKVEKYVEKLEDFMALLAYEEPEKSPMFHLLSKDYRQQVADSLNRAILAHSNLPSYTAMERLIQQTTAVKQFISEDNAKNGSQPFSLKDFLSS
;
A
#
# COMPACT_ATOMS: atom_id res chain seq x y z
N MET A 1 17.28 34.30 -12.17
CA MET A 1 18.45 33.54 -12.64
C MET A 1 17.90 32.30 -13.30
N ASP A 2 18.01 32.20 -14.63
CA ASP A 2 17.60 31.03 -15.38
C ASP A 2 18.60 29.91 -15.09
N VAL A 3 18.21 28.98 -14.22
CA VAL A 3 18.97 27.75 -14.02
C VAL A 3 18.70 26.89 -15.24
N ASP A 4 19.70 26.74 -16.12
CA ASP A 4 19.65 25.80 -17.24
C ASP A 4 19.31 24.40 -16.69
N PRO A 5 18.16 23.80 -17.09
CA PRO A 5 17.77 22.47 -16.64
C PRO A 5 18.91 21.47 -16.84
N SER A 6 19.70 21.59 -17.90
CA SER A 6 20.81 20.69 -18.28
C SER A 6 21.88 20.42 -17.20
N ASN A 7 21.92 21.20 -16.11
CA ASN A 7 22.92 21.08 -15.05
C ASN A 7 22.79 19.84 -14.14
N TYR A 8 21.81 18.95 -14.33
CA TYR A 8 21.72 17.71 -13.53
C TYR A 8 22.96 16.81 -13.66
N ASN A 9 23.65 16.82 -14.81
CA ASN A 9 24.87 16.02 -15.02
C ASN A 9 26.06 16.45 -14.15
N GLN A 10 25.98 17.61 -13.49
CA GLN A 10 27.02 18.14 -12.60
C GLN A 10 26.71 17.90 -11.12
N LEU A 11 25.50 17.43 -10.78
CA LEU A 11 25.11 17.07 -9.42
C LEU A 11 25.57 15.65 -9.13
N ALA A 12 26.70 15.52 -8.44
CA ALA A 12 27.15 14.24 -7.91
C ALA A 12 26.16 13.75 -6.84
N ILE A 13 25.53 12.60 -7.08
CA ILE A 13 24.73 11.92 -6.05
C ILE A 13 25.71 11.20 -5.12
N ASN A 14 25.59 11.47 -3.82
CA ASN A 14 26.37 10.76 -2.82
C ASN A 14 25.91 9.30 -2.74
N GLU A 15 26.88 8.37 -2.79
CA GLU A 15 26.63 6.94 -2.69
C GLU A 15 25.90 6.58 -1.38
N ASN A 16 26.23 7.25 -0.27
CA ASN A 16 25.57 7.04 1.01
C ASN A 16 24.10 7.49 0.99
N ASP A 17 23.76 8.55 0.26
CA ASP A 17 22.37 8.98 0.11
C ASP A 17 21.59 7.96 -0.72
N THR A 18 22.21 7.42 -1.77
CA THR A 18 21.64 6.34 -2.58
C THR A 18 21.39 5.09 -1.73
N HIS A 19 22.38 4.65 -0.95
CA HIS A 19 22.23 3.52 -0.04
C HIS A 19 21.15 3.76 1.01
N SER A 20 21.02 4.98 1.53
CA SER A 20 19.96 5.35 2.47
C SER A 20 18.57 5.26 1.85
N VAL A 21 18.40 5.74 0.62
CA VAL A 21 17.12 5.62 -0.11
C VAL A 21 16.75 4.15 -0.30
N VAL A 22 17.69 3.31 -0.75
CA VAL A 22 17.47 1.87 -0.94
C VAL A 22 17.16 1.19 0.39
N LEU A 23 17.97 1.41 1.43
CA LEU A 23 17.74 0.81 2.74
C LEU A 23 16.38 1.19 3.31
N SER A 24 15.97 2.46 3.20
CA SER A 24 14.65 2.92 3.66
C SER A 24 13.51 2.19 2.96
N TYR A 25 13.66 1.89 1.67
CA TYR A 25 12.68 1.14 0.89
C TYR A 25 12.59 -0.32 1.36
N LEU A 26 13.73 -0.96 1.59
CA LEU A 26 13.78 -2.35 2.06
C LEU A 26 13.17 -2.49 3.47
N VAL A 27 13.45 -1.54 4.37
CA VAL A 27 12.89 -1.50 5.73
C VAL A 27 11.38 -1.25 5.71
N HIS A 28 10.93 -0.29 4.89
CA HIS A 28 9.52 0.04 4.76
C HIS A 28 8.69 -1.18 4.31
N ASN A 29 9.21 -1.95 3.34
CA ASN A 29 8.53 -3.11 2.76
C ASN A 29 8.85 -4.45 3.45
N CYS A 30 9.53 -4.41 4.61
CA CYS A 30 9.86 -5.61 5.40
C CYS A 30 10.69 -6.68 4.66
N TYR A 31 11.60 -6.28 3.76
CA TYR A 31 12.53 -7.20 3.10
C TYR A 31 13.74 -7.53 3.99
N ILE A 32 13.48 -8.20 5.11
CA ILE A 32 14.43 -8.46 6.22
C ILE A 32 15.73 -9.07 5.72
N GLU A 33 15.65 -10.17 4.99
CA GLU A 33 16.80 -10.92 4.49
C GLU A 33 17.66 -10.07 3.53
N THR A 34 16.99 -9.16 2.79
CA THR A 34 17.65 -8.23 1.88
C THR A 34 18.27 -7.06 2.64
N VAL A 35 17.63 -6.55 3.69
CA VAL A 35 18.20 -5.52 4.57
C VAL A 35 19.51 -5.99 5.17
N GLU A 36 19.55 -7.21 5.73
CA GLU A 36 20.75 -7.78 6.34
C GLU A 36 21.89 -7.89 5.32
N SER A 37 21.60 -8.47 4.16
CA SER A 37 22.57 -8.61 3.07
C SER A 37 23.07 -7.25 2.56
N PHE A 38 22.16 -6.28 2.42
CA PHE A 38 22.47 -4.93 1.94
C PHE A 38 23.35 -4.18 2.94
N VAL A 39 23.02 -4.22 4.24
CA VAL A 39 23.81 -3.62 5.32
C VAL A 39 25.21 -4.22 5.40
N ALA A 40 25.32 -5.55 5.31
CA ALA A 40 26.62 -6.24 5.32
C ALA A 40 27.51 -5.82 4.13
N SER A 41 26.92 -5.57 2.96
CA SER A 41 27.65 -5.18 1.75
C SER A 41 28.04 -3.70 1.69
N THR A 42 27.21 -2.81 2.24
CA THR A 42 27.39 -1.35 2.14
C THR A 42 28.03 -0.72 3.37
N GLY A 43 28.12 -1.45 4.49
CA GLY A 43 28.62 -0.93 5.77
C GLY A 43 27.70 0.10 6.43
N MET A 44 26.47 0.25 5.92
CA MET A 44 25.43 1.11 6.48
C MET A 44 25.07 0.70 7.91
N LYS A 45 24.75 1.66 8.77
CA LYS A 45 24.22 1.33 10.10
C LYS A 45 22.73 1.05 10.00
N GLN A 46 22.31 -0.09 10.54
CA GLN A 46 20.89 -0.39 10.70
C GLN A 46 20.29 0.45 11.85
N PRO A 47 19.06 0.96 11.71
CA PRO A 47 18.36 1.59 12.84
C PRO A 47 18.13 0.57 13.97
N ALA A 48 18.25 1.00 15.23
CA ALA A 48 17.96 0.13 16.38
C ALA A 48 16.49 -0.34 16.36
N ASP A 49 16.25 -1.58 16.79
CA ASP A 49 14.93 -2.24 16.88
C ASP A 49 14.14 -2.36 15.55
N CYS A 50 14.80 -2.08 14.43
CA CYS A 50 14.24 -2.13 13.08
C CYS A 50 13.75 -3.54 12.69
N ILE A 51 14.52 -4.58 13.00
CA ILE A 51 14.17 -5.95 12.62
C ILE A 51 12.93 -6.45 13.35
N ASP A 52 12.84 -6.19 14.66
CA ASP A 52 11.69 -6.63 15.46
C ASP A 52 10.37 -5.97 15.00
N ASP A 53 10.42 -4.67 14.65
CA ASP A 53 9.30 -3.98 14.02
C ASP A 53 8.97 -4.59 12.64
N MET A 54 9.98 -4.79 11.79
CA MET A 54 9.80 -5.39 10.46
C MET A 54 9.17 -6.77 10.54
N GLU A 55 9.57 -7.63 11.49
CA GLU A 55 8.99 -8.97 11.67
C GLU A 55 7.49 -8.90 12.04
N LYS A 56 7.14 -8.03 12.99
CA LYS A 56 5.74 -7.83 13.39
C LYS A 56 4.91 -7.32 12.22
N ARG A 57 5.41 -6.32 11.48
CA ARG A 57 4.72 -5.78 10.29
C ARG A 57 4.63 -6.79 9.15
N LYS A 58 5.70 -7.55 8.86
CA LYS A 58 5.73 -8.62 7.85
C LYS A 58 4.65 -9.64 8.14
N ARG A 59 4.50 -10.07 9.40
CA ARG A 59 3.46 -11.00 9.81
C ARG A 59 2.05 -10.46 9.60
N ILE A 60 1.79 -9.21 9.97
CA ILE A 60 0.49 -8.55 9.78
C ILE A 60 0.16 -8.46 8.28
N TYR A 61 1.13 -8.01 7.49
CA TYR A 61 1.02 -7.87 6.04
C TYR A 61 0.68 -9.19 5.36
N HIS A 62 1.42 -10.26 5.68
CA HIS A 62 1.16 -11.60 5.15
C HIS A 62 -0.25 -12.10 5.49
N CYS A 63 -0.73 -11.87 6.73
CA CYS A 63 -2.09 -12.24 7.10
C CYS A 63 -3.13 -11.55 6.21
N ALA A 64 -2.94 -10.27 5.87
CA ALA A 64 -3.85 -9.54 4.99
C ALA A 64 -3.81 -10.07 3.54
N VAL A 65 -2.61 -10.29 2.97
CA VAL A 65 -2.45 -10.81 1.60
C VAL A 65 -3.00 -12.23 1.44
N GLU A 66 -2.80 -13.08 2.45
CA GLU A 66 -3.24 -14.48 2.43
C GLU A 66 -4.75 -14.65 2.70
N GLY A 67 -5.48 -13.57 2.99
CA GLY A 67 -6.92 -13.60 3.27
C GLY A 67 -7.28 -13.87 4.73
N ASN A 68 -6.29 -13.98 5.62
CA ASN A 68 -6.50 -14.08 7.07
C ASN A 68 -6.67 -12.69 7.72
N ALA A 69 -7.63 -11.92 7.21
CA ALA A 69 -7.79 -10.52 7.57
C ALA A 69 -8.18 -10.30 9.04
N LEU A 70 -8.93 -11.22 9.66
CA LEU A 70 -9.23 -11.14 11.09
C LEU A 70 -7.97 -11.26 11.95
N LYS A 71 -7.02 -12.13 11.56
CA LYS A 71 -5.74 -12.20 12.26
C LYS A 71 -4.89 -10.96 12.03
N ALA A 72 -4.95 -10.38 10.83
CA ALA A 72 -4.30 -9.10 10.54
C ALA A 72 -4.85 -7.98 11.44
N ILE A 73 -6.17 -7.89 11.61
CA ILE A 73 -6.84 -6.94 12.53
C ILE A 73 -6.35 -7.15 13.97
N GLU A 74 -6.39 -8.38 14.48
CA GLU A 74 -5.97 -8.70 15.84
C GLU A 74 -4.51 -8.30 16.11
N LEU A 75 -3.59 -8.68 15.21
CA LEU A 75 -2.18 -8.34 15.33
C LEU A 75 -1.93 -6.83 15.18
N THR A 76 -2.74 -6.15 14.37
CA THR A 76 -2.66 -4.69 14.20
C THR A 76 -3.05 -3.97 15.50
N GLU A 77 -4.15 -4.35 16.14
CA GLU A 77 -4.54 -3.75 17.43
C GLU A 77 -3.55 -4.07 18.56
N GLN A 78 -2.83 -5.20 18.49
CA GLN A 78 -1.74 -5.51 19.40
C GLN A 78 -0.49 -4.64 19.18
N LEU A 79 -0.19 -4.27 17.93
CA LEU A 79 1.00 -3.49 17.57
C LEU A 79 0.76 -1.98 17.63
N ALA A 80 -0.38 -1.53 17.13
CA ALA A 80 -0.78 -0.13 16.93
C ALA A 80 -2.22 0.05 17.45
N ASN A 81 -2.36 0.04 18.77
CA ASN A 81 -3.65 0.17 19.45
C ASN A 81 -4.40 1.42 18.98
N ASP A 82 -5.70 1.29 18.70
CA ASP A 82 -6.60 2.37 18.22
C ASP A 82 -6.44 2.77 16.74
N LEU A 83 -5.49 2.17 16.00
CA LEU A 83 -5.27 2.47 14.58
C LEU A 83 -6.55 2.30 13.76
N LEU A 84 -7.24 1.16 13.90
CA LEU A 84 -8.43 0.85 13.10
C LEU A 84 -9.67 1.58 13.65
N GLU A 85 -9.62 2.02 14.92
CA GLU A 85 -10.65 2.91 15.44
C GLU A 85 -10.58 4.28 14.76
N LYS A 86 -9.38 4.85 14.62
CA LYS A 86 -9.13 6.15 14.00
C LYS A 86 -9.22 6.11 12.47
N ASN A 87 -8.81 5.00 11.85
CA ASN A 87 -8.83 4.80 10.40
C ASN A 87 -9.95 3.84 9.99
N LYS A 88 -11.17 4.37 9.90
CA LYS A 88 -12.36 3.60 9.53
C LYS A 88 -12.31 3.04 8.11
N ASP A 89 -11.63 3.73 7.18
CA ASP A 89 -11.47 3.26 5.81
C ASP A 89 -10.69 1.95 5.78
N LEU A 90 -9.53 1.93 6.44
CA LEU A 90 -8.70 0.73 6.54
C LEU A 90 -9.40 -0.41 7.28
N HIS A 91 -10.12 -0.10 8.36
CA HIS A 91 -10.88 -1.11 9.08
C HIS A 91 -11.95 -1.76 8.20
N PHE A 92 -12.71 -0.93 7.46
CA PHE A 92 -13.70 -1.42 6.50
C PHE A 92 -13.07 -2.30 5.43
N ASP A 93 -11.95 -1.88 4.84
CA ASP A 93 -11.27 -2.63 3.79
C ASP A 93 -10.77 -4.01 4.32
N LEU A 94 -10.24 -4.09 5.55
CA LEU A 94 -9.82 -5.35 6.18
C LEU A 94 -11.00 -6.29 6.48
N LEU A 95 -12.11 -5.76 7.02
CA LEU A 95 -13.32 -6.57 7.23
C LEU A 95 -13.88 -7.08 5.90
N SER A 96 -13.80 -6.26 4.85
CA SER A 96 -14.23 -6.63 3.50
C SER A 96 -13.40 -7.77 2.91
N LEU A 97 -12.08 -7.82 3.18
CA LEU A 97 -11.25 -8.96 2.80
C LEU A 97 -11.73 -10.27 3.45
N HIS A 98 -12.09 -10.23 4.73
CA HIS A 98 -12.62 -11.42 5.40
C HIS A 98 -13.97 -11.84 4.82
N PHE A 99 -14.87 -10.88 4.57
CA PHE A 99 -16.14 -11.14 3.92
C PHE A 99 -15.93 -11.84 2.55
N VAL A 100 -15.03 -11.30 1.72
CA VAL A 100 -14.67 -11.91 0.42
C VAL A 100 -14.17 -13.34 0.60
N GLU A 101 -13.34 -13.61 1.60
CA GLU A 101 -12.84 -14.96 1.87
C GLU A 101 -13.97 -15.95 2.23
N LEU A 102 -14.97 -15.50 2.98
CA LEU A 102 -16.17 -16.30 3.28
C LEU A 102 -16.99 -16.58 2.01
N VAL A 103 -17.15 -15.58 1.14
CA VAL A 103 -17.85 -15.74 -0.15
C VAL A 103 -17.11 -16.72 -1.05
N CYS A 104 -15.79 -16.59 -1.21
CA CYS A 104 -14.96 -17.51 -1.99
C CYS A 104 -15.00 -18.94 -1.44
N SER A 105 -15.11 -19.09 -0.12
CA SER A 105 -15.27 -20.38 0.56
C SER A 105 -16.68 -20.97 0.46
N ARG A 106 -17.60 -20.32 -0.28
CA ARG A 106 -19.02 -20.70 -0.42
C ARG A 106 -19.79 -20.76 0.90
N LYS A 107 -19.35 -19.99 1.89
CA LYS A 107 -19.95 -19.90 3.23
C LYS A 107 -20.92 -18.73 3.30
N CYS A 108 -21.94 -18.71 2.44
CA CYS A 108 -22.83 -17.55 2.28
C CYS A 108 -23.54 -17.15 3.58
N THR A 109 -23.98 -18.12 4.39
CA THR A 109 -24.62 -17.84 5.68
C THR A 109 -23.65 -17.15 6.65
N GLU A 110 -22.43 -17.66 6.78
CA GLU A 110 -21.39 -17.04 7.62
C GLU A 110 -21.03 -15.63 7.10
N ALA A 111 -20.95 -15.45 5.78
CA ALA A 111 -20.67 -14.16 5.16
C ALA A 111 -21.77 -13.12 5.49
N LEU A 112 -23.04 -13.51 5.41
CA LEU A 112 -24.18 -12.66 5.73
C LEU A 112 -24.21 -12.30 7.22
N GLU A 113 -24.03 -13.27 8.12
CA GLU A 113 -23.96 -13.04 9.56
C GLU A 113 -22.79 -12.10 9.92
N PHE A 114 -21.63 -12.34 9.31
CA PHE A 114 -20.46 -11.48 9.48
C PHE A 114 -20.73 -10.05 9.03
N ALA A 115 -21.32 -9.86 7.85
CA ALA A 115 -21.63 -8.53 7.33
C ALA A 115 -22.65 -7.78 8.19
N GLN A 116 -23.71 -8.47 8.62
CA GLN A 116 -24.72 -7.89 9.52
C GLN A 116 -24.10 -7.45 10.85
N THR A 117 -23.14 -8.20 11.37
CA THR A 117 -22.49 -7.90 12.66
C THR A 117 -21.43 -6.78 12.52
N ASN A 118 -20.57 -6.87 11.51
CA ASN A 118 -19.35 -6.07 11.44
C ASN A 118 -19.39 -4.94 10.40
N LEU A 119 -20.19 -5.05 9.34
CA LEU A 119 -20.26 -4.06 8.25
C LEU A 119 -21.46 -3.10 8.39
N THR A 120 -22.53 -3.50 9.07
CA THR A 120 -23.69 -2.62 9.37
C THR A 120 -23.31 -1.26 9.98
N PRO A 121 -22.34 -1.14 10.92
CA PRO A 121 -21.93 0.15 11.47
C PRO A 121 -21.45 1.15 10.42
N PHE A 122 -20.95 0.68 9.27
CA PHE A 122 -20.49 1.51 8.17
C PHE A 122 -21.61 1.97 7.22
N GLY A 123 -22.79 1.33 7.28
CA GLY A 123 -23.93 1.58 6.39
C GLY A 123 -24.63 2.94 6.56
N LYS A 124 -24.06 3.85 7.36
CA LYS A 124 -24.53 5.24 7.49
C LYS A 124 -23.77 6.22 6.59
N VAL A 125 -22.63 5.81 6.03
CA VAL A 125 -21.78 6.66 5.20
C VAL A 125 -21.85 6.16 3.76
N GLU A 126 -22.28 7.03 2.85
CA GLU A 126 -22.54 6.72 1.44
C GLU A 126 -21.39 5.97 0.76
N LYS A 127 -20.15 6.45 0.92
CA LYS A 127 -18.95 5.80 0.35
C LYS A 127 -18.78 4.32 0.75
N TYR A 128 -19.21 3.94 1.96
CA TYR A 128 -19.12 2.56 2.43
C TYR A 128 -20.31 1.73 1.97
N VAL A 129 -21.47 2.37 1.79
CA VAL A 129 -22.66 1.72 1.25
C VAL A 129 -22.40 1.29 -0.19
N GLU A 130 -21.87 2.17 -1.04
CA GLU A 130 -21.51 1.86 -2.43
C GLU A 130 -20.54 0.66 -2.50
N LYS A 131 -19.43 0.71 -1.74
CA LYS A 131 -18.50 -0.42 -1.66
C LYS A 131 -19.18 -1.70 -1.16
N LEU A 132 -20.04 -1.60 -0.13
CA LEU A 132 -20.72 -2.76 0.44
C LEU A 132 -21.67 -3.40 -0.57
N GLU A 133 -22.37 -2.62 -1.38
CA GLU A 133 -23.22 -3.11 -2.47
C GLU A 133 -22.40 -3.91 -3.49
N ASP A 134 -21.22 -3.43 -3.88
CA ASP A 134 -20.30 -4.16 -4.76
C ASP A 134 -19.86 -5.50 -4.14
N PHE A 135 -19.51 -5.53 -2.85
CA PHE A 135 -19.17 -6.78 -2.16
C PHE A 135 -20.37 -7.73 -2.08
N MET A 136 -21.57 -7.22 -1.76
CA MET A 136 -22.79 -8.01 -1.66
C MET A 136 -23.21 -8.61 -3.01
N ALA A 137 -22.93 -7.92 -4.11
CA ALA A 137 -23.20 -8.43 -5.45
C ALA A 137 -22.47 -9.77 -5.73
N LEU A 138 -21.34 -10.05 -5.07
CA LEU A 138 -20.63 -11.32 -5.20
C LEU A 138 -21.47 -12.52 -4.73
N LEU A 139 -22.38 -12.33 -3.77
CA LEU A 139 -23.26 -13.39 -3.25
C LEU A 139 -24.33 -13.83 -4.26
N ALA A 140 -24.62 -13.00 -5.28
CA ALA A 140 -25.62 -13.31 -6.30
C ALA A 140 -25.13 -14.34 -7.34
N TYR A 141 -23.84 -14.71 -7.30
CA TYR A 141 -23.21 -15.60 -8.27
C TYR A 141 -22.73 -16.88 -7.59
N GLU A 142 -23.02 -18.04 -8.21
CA GLU A 142 -22.50 -19.34 -7.74
C GLU A 142 -20.98 -19.44 -7.82
N GLU A 143 -20.40 -18.77 -8.82
CA GLU A 143 -18.96 -18.60 -9.04
C GLU A 143 -18.63 -17.10 -8.93
N PRO A 144 -18.16 -16.62 -7.77
CA PRO A 144 -17.87 -15.21 -7.55
C PRO A 144 -16.89 -14.61 -8.57
N GLU A 145 -16.00 -15.41 -9.16
CA GLU A 145 -15.04 -14.97 -10.18
C GLU A 145 -15.71 -14.58 -11.50
N LYS A 146 -16.96 -15.00 -11.73
CA LYS A 146 -17.76 -14.60 -12.90
C LYS A 146 -18.57 -13.33 -12.66
N SER A 147 -18.56 -12.80 -11.44
CA SER A 147 -19.23 -11.55 -11.10
C SER A 147 -18.56 -10.37 -11.82
N PRO A 148 -19.32 -9.32 -12.21
CA PRO A 148 -18.74 -8.03 -12.59
C PRO A 148 -17.76 -7.47 -11.55
N MET A 149 -17.90 -7.87 -10.28
CA MET A 149 -17.07 -7.45 -9.14
C MET A 149 -15.87 -8.37 -8.87
N PHE A 150 -15.50 -9.24 -9.82
CA PHE A 150 -14.39 -10.20 -9.67
C PHE A 150 -13.04 -9.56 -9.27
N HIS A 151 -12.83 -8.29 -9.61
CA HIS A 151 -11.62 -7.56 -9.23
C HIS A 151 -11.44 -7.43 -7.71
N LEU A 152 -12.52 -7.46 -6.93
CA LEU A 152 -12.48 -7.47 -5.46
C LEU A 152 -11.93 -8.78 -4.88
N LEU A 153 -11.92 -9.85 -5.68
CA LEU A 153 -11.36 -11.16 -5.31
C LEU A 153 -9.86 -11.25 -5.64
N SER A 154 -9.35 -10.29 -6.42
CA SER A 154 -8.00 -10.36 -6.97
C SER A 154 -6.91 -10.25 -5.91
N LYS A 155 -5.75 -10.85 -6.21
CA LYS A 155 -4.55 -10.68 -5.39
C LYS A 155 -4.13 -9.21 -5.31
N ASP A 156 -4.30 -8.46 -6.40
CA ASP A 156 -3.96 -7.04 -6.46
C ASP A 156 -4.79 -6.21 -5.46
N TYR A 157 -6.08 -6.50 -5.31
CA TYR A 157 -6.91 -5.85 -4.30
C TYR A 157 -6.43 -6.16 -2.87
N ARG A 158 -6.17 -7.45 -2.56
CA ARG A 158 -5.60 -7.85 -1.26
C ARG A 158 -4.28 -7.14 -0.98
N GLN A 159 -3.44 -7.03 -2.01
CA GLN A 159 -2.14 -6.37 -1.94
C GLN A 159 -2.27 -4.88 -1.64
N GLN A 160 -3.19 -4.18 -2.30
CA GLN A 160 -3.45 -2.76 -2.06
C GLN A 160 -3.92 -2.48 -0.62
N VAL A 161 -4.78 -3.34 -0.07
CA VAL A 161 -5.22 -3.24 1.32
C VAL A 161 -4.07 -3.52 2.28
N ALA A 162 -3.25 -4.55 2.02
CA ALA A 162 -2.08 -4.87 2.84
C ALA A 162 -1.02 -3.75 2.83
N ASP A 163 -0.77 -3.14 1.66
CA ASP A 163 0.13 -2.00 1.56
C ASP A 163 -0.43 -0.80 2.34
N SER A 164 -1.73 -0.53 2.23
CA SER A 164 -2.40 0.54 2.97
C SER A 164 -2.34 0.30 4.49
N LEU A 165 -2.48 -0.95 4.93
CA LEU A 165 -2.29 -1.36 6.32
C LEU A 165 -0.86 -1.07 6.79
N ASN A 166 0.15 -1.50 6.04
CA ASN A 166 1.55 -1.26 6.38
C ASN A 166 1.87 0.24 6.48
N ARG A 167 1.38 1.04 5.52
CA ARG A 167 1.53 2.51 5.53
C ARG A 167 0.87 3.15 6.75
N ALA A 168 -0.31 2.66 7.14
CA ALA A 168 -1.02 3.17 8.31
C ALA A 168 -0.29 2.83 9.62
N ILE A 169 0.24 1.60 9.75
CA ILE A 169 1.05 1.20 10.91
C ILE A 169 2.29 2.10 11.03
N LEU A 170 3.01 2.32 9.93
CA LEU A 170 4.16 3.21 9.90
C LEU A 170 3.77 4.65 10.30
N ALA A 171 2.67 5.17 9.75
CA ALA A 171 2.17 6.51 10.10
C ALA A 171 1.84 6.64 11.58
N HIS A 172 1.24 5.61 12.18
CA HIS A 172 0.90 5.57 13.60
C HIS A 172 2.14 5.59 14.50
N SER A 173 3.23 4.97 14.05
CA SER A 173 4.55 5.03 14.69
C SER A 173 5.34 6.32 14.36
N ASN A 174 4.71 7.33 13.75
CA ASN A 174 5.33 8.57 13.28
C ASN A 174 6.46 8.36 12.25
N LEU A 175 6.42 7.24 11.52
CA LEU A 175 7.33 6.93 10.42
C LEU A 175 6.70 7.33 9.06
N PRO A 176 7.52 7.56 8.02
CA PRO A 176 7.02 7.91 6.71
C PRO A 176 6.11 6.83 6.11
N SER A 177 4.87 7.21 5.76
CA SER A 177 3.90 6.34 5.07
C SER A 177 4.29 6.00 3.63
N TYR A 178 5.30 6.66 3.06
CA TYR A 178 5.84 6.35 1.75
C TYR A 178 7.35 6.33 1.84
N THR A 179 7.98 5.49 1.04
CA THR A 179 9.44 5.40 0.97
C THR A 179 10.03 6.68 0.37
N ALA A 180 11.30 6.95 0.70
CA ALA A 180 12.03 8.03 0.04
C ALA A 180 12.06 7.83 -1.48
N MET A 181 12.19 6.58 -1.94
CA MET A 181 12.20 6.22 -3.35
C MET A 181 10.89 6.60 -4.04
N GLU A 182 9.73 6.21 -3.51
CA GLU A 182 8.43 6.57 -4.07
C GLU A 182 8.23 8.08 -4.11
N ARG A 183 8.60 8.79 -3.03
CA ARG A 183 8.48 10.25 -2.97
C ARG A 183 9.37 10.94 -4.01
N LEU A 184 10.61 10.48 -4.18
CA LEU A 184 11.52 11.00 -5.19
C LEU A 184 10.98 10.76 -6.60
N ILE A 185 10.40 9.57 -6.87
CA ILE A 185 9.77 9.25 -8.15
C ILE A 185 8.55 10.15 -8.40
N GLN A 186 7.68 10.33 -7.41
CA GLN A 186 6.52 11.22 -7.49
C GLN A 186 6.93 12.66 -7.77
N GLN A 187 7.90 13.20 -7.02
CA GLN A 187 8.43 14.54 -7.21
C GLN A 187 9.04 14.72 -8.60
N THR A 188 9.88 13.77 -9.03
CA THR A 188 10.52 13.81 -10.36
C THR A 188 9.48 13.77 -11.47
N THR A 189 8.46 12.93 -11.32
CA THR A 189 7.38 12.80 -12.31
C THR A 189 6.56 14.09 -12.40
N ALA A 190 6.13 14.63 -11.25
CA ALA A 190 5.34 15.86 -11.20
C ALA A 190 6.12 17.06 -11.75
N VAL A 191 7.40 17.20 -11.41
CA VAL A 191 8.26 18.28 -11.92
C VAL A 191 8.43 18.15 -13.44
N LYS A 192 8.70 16.95 -13.96
CA LYS A 192 8.83 16.75 -15.41
C LYS A 192 7.53 16.99 -16.16
N GLN A 193 6.38 16.58 -15.60
CA GLN A 193 5.07 16.88 -16.17
C GLN A 193 4.83 18.39 -16.23
N PHE A 194 5.06 19.10 -15.13
CA PHE A 194 4.90 20.56 -15.07
C PHE A 194 5.81 21.28 -16.09
N ILE A 195 7.08 20.90 -16.19
CA ILE A 195 8.00 21.44 -17.18
C ILE A 195 7.54 21.11 -18.61
N SER A 196 7.03 19.90 -18.85
CA SER A 196 6.54 19.50 -20.17
C SER A 196 5.27 20.25 -20.57
N GLU A 197 4.37 20.56 -19.62
CA GLU A 197 3.15 21.33 -19.85
C GLU A 197 3.44 22.79 -20.16
N ASP A 198 4.41 23.41 -19.48
CA ASP A 198 4.80 24.78 -19.81
C ASP A 198 5.48 24.86 -21.19
N ASN A 199 6.23 23.82 -21.56
CA ASN A 199 6.82 23.67 -22.90
C ASN A 199 5.81 23.24 -23.98
N ALA A 200 4.70 22.57 -23.62
CA ALA A 200 3.68 22.08 -24.56
C ALA A 200 2.89 23.20 -25.24
N LYS A 201 3.02 24.46 -24.78
CA LYS A 201 2.66 25.65 -25.58
C LYS A 201 3.39 25.70 -26.95
N ASN A 202 4.43 24.87 -27.13
CA ASN A 202 5.21 24.70 -28.37
C ASN A 202 5.02 23.33 -29.06
N GLY A 203 4.02 22.51 -28.69
CA GLY A 203 3.65 21.28 -29.43
C GLY A 203 4.35 19.98 -29.02
N SER A 204 5.03 19.93 -27.86
CA SER A 204 5.67 18.71 -27.34
C SER A 204 4.69 17.80 -26.57
N GLN A 205 4.88 16.47 -26.67
CA GLN A 205 4.11 15.47 -25.94
C GLN A 205 4.35 15.56 -24.42
N PRO A 206 3.32 15.39 -23.56
CA PRO A 206 3.48 15.42 -22.11
C PRO A 206 4.38 14.28 -21.61
N PHE A 207 5.11 14.54 -20.52
CA PHE A 207 6.01 13.54 -19.93
C PHE A 207 5.24 12.33 -19.38
N SER A 208 5.72 11.13 -19.72
CA SER A 208 5.24 9.84 -19.22
C SER A 208 6.41 9.10 -18.57
N LEU A 209 6.30 8.81 -17.27
CA LEU A 209 7.32 8.03 -16.55
C LEU A 209 7.47 6.64 -17.15
N LYS A 210 6.36 6.02 -17.58
CA LYS A 210 6.36 4.68 -18.19
C LYS A 210 7.22 4.66 -19.45
N ASP A 211 7.01 5.64 -20.33
CA ASP A 211 7.73 5.71 -21.61
C ASP A 211 9.21 6.00 -21.37
N PHE A 212 9.51 6.87 -20.39
CA PHE A 212 10.88 7.18 -19.97
C PHE A 212 11.64 5.97 -19.44
N LEU A 213 11.00 5.11 -18.64
CA LEU A 213 11.63 3.90 -18.11
C LEU A 213 11.81 2.79 -19.17
N SER A 214 11.03 2.84 -20.25
CA SER A 214 11.13 1.89 -21.37
C SER A 214 12.06 2.34 -22.50
N SER A 215 12.63 3.55 -22.40
CA SER A 215 13.56 4.14 -23.39
C SER A 215 15.00 3.77 -23.07
#